data_AF-A0A0J5GEW1-F1
#
_entry.id   AF-A0A0J5GEW1-F1
#
_cell.length_a   1.000
_cell.length_b   1.000
_cell.length_c   1.000
_cell.angle_alpha   90.00
_cell.angle_beta   90.00
_cell.angle_gamma   90.00
#
_symmetry.space_group_name_H-M   'P 1'
#
loop_
_entity.id
_entity.type
_entity.pdbx_description
1 polymer ?
#
loop_
_entity_poly.entity_id
_entity_poly.type
_entity_poly.pdbx_seq_one_letter_code
_entity_poly.pdbx_strand_id
1 'polypeptide(L)'
;MSESKPIISVVAGALMHADGSFMLGSRPAGKPYAGYWEFPGGKVEPGETPLAALVREFREEMGIGVSHATPWLTRTHHYEHASVHLRFFRIWAWQGTPQPHEGQSFAWQTPGHHSVTPMLPANDPVLRSLQLPDVLQISCVGECGRDHTLEVLAQRDNPGWVIVREPQKSREQLADFVAEVADIVHPKGGKLLVNTDPAWIKGWPVDGLHLSSQRLAALDERPPHLAWVGASAHSRAELARAAALGLDYALLGHVQPTASHPQQAALGWDGFARLLQDEIPLPVFAIGGLQAADLDTARQHSAHGIALMRGAWQ
;
A
#
# COMPACT_ATOMS: atom_id res chain seq x y z
N MET A 1 18.29 34.64 1.61
CA MET A 1 18.63 33.20 1.66
C MET A 1 17.74 32.60 2.73
N SER A 2 16.74 31.80 2.35
CA SER A 2 15.88 31.12 3.34
C SER A 2 16.76 30.13 4.10
N GLU A 3 16.94 30.31 5.41
CA GLU A 3 17.50 29.26 6.26
C GLU A 3 16.67 27.99 6.03
N SER A 4 17.31 26.92 5.58
CA SER A 4 16.67 25.62 5.44
C SER A 4 16.29 25.14 6.84
N LYS A 5 14.98 25.04 7.12
CA LYS A 5 14.48 24.50 8.38
C LYS A 5 15.10 23.11 8.65
N PRO A 6 15.45 22.77 9.90
CA PRO A 6 16.01 21.47 10.22
C PRO A 6 15.06 20.35 9.81
N ILE A 7 15.61 19.28 9.22
CA ILE A 7 14.88 18.05 8.89
C ILE A 7 15.12 17.05 10.01
N ILE A 8 14.05 16.63 10.67
CA ILE A 8 14.06 15.64 11.74
C ILE A 8 13.64 14.30 11.13
N SER A 9 14.52 13.30 11.20
CA SER A 9 14.18 11.92 10.80
C SER A 9 13.44 11.22 11.94
N VAL A 10 12.29 10.64 11.64
CA VAL A 10 11.44 9.90 12.59
C VAL A 10 11.09 8.55 11.98
N VAL A 11 11.02 7.53 12.82
CA VAL A 11 10.51 6.20 12.46
C VAL A 11 9.20 5.96 13.17
N ALA A 12 8.29 5.25 12.50
CA ALA A 12 7.04 4.80 13.08
C ALA A 12 6.77 3.36 12.63
N GLY A 13 6.25 2.53 13.53
CA GLY A 13 6.00 1.11 13.27
C GLY A 13 4.54 0.73 13.45
N ALA A 14 4.03 -0.11 12.57
CA ALA A 14 2.80 -0.84 12.77
C ALA A 14 3.13 -2.29 13.14
N LEU A 15 2.79 -2.73 14.35
CA LEU A 15 2.76 -4.17 14.67
C LEU A 15 1.60 -4.78 13.90
N MET A 16 1.88 -5.82 13.12
CA MET A 16 0.91 -6.45 12.22
C MET A 16 0.58 -7.87 12.68
N HIS A 17 -0.71 -8.22 12.67
CA HIS A 17 -1.16 -9.60 12.67
C HIS A 17 -1.42 -10.10 11.24
N ALA A 18 -1.47 -11.43 11.08
CA ALA A 18 -1.70 -12.08 9.80
C ALA A 18 -3.09 -11.76 9.20
N ASP A 19 -4.06 -11.38 10.02
CA ASP A 19 -5.40 -10.94 9.59
C ASP A 19 -5.45 -9.47 9.15
N GLY A 20 -4.30 -8.78 9.16
CA GLY A 20 -4.17 -7.36 8.81
C GLY A 20 -4.47 -6.40 9.96
N SER A 21 -4.89 -6.90 11.14
CA SER A 21 -5.04 -6.03 12.31
C SER A 21 -3.70 -5.47 12.76
N PHE A 22 -3.73 -4.26 13.31
CA PHE A 22 -2.53 -3.50 13.64
C PHE A 22 -2.67 -2.74 14.96
N MET A 23 -1.56 -2.46 15.64
CA MET A 23 -1.56 -1.76 16.92
C MET A 23 -1.33 -0.25 16.75
N LEU A 24 -2.08 0.54 17.51
CA LEU A 24 -1.82 1.96 17.76
C LEU A 24 -1.50 2.19 19.24
N GLY A 25 -0.76 3.26 19.52
CA GLY A 25 -0.47 3.76 20.87
C GLY A 25 -1.04 5.16 21.10
N SER A 26 -1.50 5.46 22.31
CA SER A 26 -1.93 6.81 22.68
C SER A 26 -0.75 7.68 23.08
N ARG A 27 -0.77 8.96 22.75
CA ARG A 27 0.23 9.94 23.19
C ARG A 27 0.11 10.20 24.68
N PRO A 28 1.19 10.01 25.48
CA PRO A 28 1.14 10.24 26.92
C PRO A 28 0.92 11.71 27.28
N ALA A 29 0.51 11.96 28.52
CA ALA A 29 0.29 13.31 29.04
C ALA A 29 1.56 14.16 28.96
N GLY A 30 1.41 15.45 28.67
CA GLY A 30 2.52 16.40 28.57
C GLY A 30 3.26 16.45 27.22
N LYS A 31 3.01 15.49 26.31
CA LYS A 31 3.44 15.61 24.89
C LYS A 31 2.41 16.45 24.11
N PRO A 32 2.82 17.14 23.01
CA PRO A 32 1.86 17.74 22.07
C PRO A 32 0.86 16.68 21.62
N TYR A 33 -0.42 17.04 21.49
CA TYR A 33 -1.50 16.10 21.16
C TYR A 33 -1.67 14.94 22.17
N ALA A 34 -1.47 15.19 23.47
CA ALA A 34 -1.75 14.19 24.52
C ALA A 34 -3.16 13.57 24.36
N GLY A 35 -3.26 12.25 24.47
CA GLY A 35 -4.49 11.48 24.27
C GLY A 35 -4.82 11.14 22.81
N TYR A 36 -4.11 11.70 21.82
CA TYR A 36 -4.27 11.30 20.43
C TYR A 36 -3.60 9.95 20.17
N TRP A 37 -4.16 9.16 19.26
CA TRP A 37 -3.62 7.86 18.87
C TRP A 37 -2.68 7.97 17.67
N GLU A 38 -1.58 7.22 17.71
CA GLU A 38 -0.57 7.20 16.66
C GLU A 38 0.14 5.84 16.49
N PHE A 39 0.98 5.73 15.46
CA PHE A 39 1.89 4.59 15.31
C PHE A 39 3.10 4.81 16.23
N PRO A 40 3.46 3.85 17.11
CA PRO A 40 4.62 3.98 17.99
C PRO A 40 5.93 4.19 17.23
N GLY A 41 6.89 4.86 17.88
CA GLY A 41 8.20 5.15 17.32
C GLY A 41 8.72 6.53 17.72
N GLY A 42 9.91 6.87 17.23
CA GLY A 42 10.62 8.05 17.69
C GLY A 42 11.68 8.55 16.72
N LYS A 43 12.55 9.42 17.23
CA LYS A 43 13.55 10.10 16.40
C LYS A 43 14.69 9.16 16.08
N VAL A 44 15.21 9.26 14.86
CA VAL A 44 16.47 8.60 14.49
C VAL A 44 17.63 9.39 15.08
N GLU A 45 18.49 8.73 15.85
CA GLU A 45 19.67 9.36 16.45
C GLU A 45 20.84 9.50 15.48
N PRO A 46 21.79 10.42 15.71
CA PRO A 46 22.98 10.56 14.88
C PRO A 46 23.78 9.25 14.78
N GLY A 47 24.02 8.78 13.55
CA GLY A 47 24.75 7.53 13.28
C GLY A 47 23.89 6.26 13.33
N GLU A 48 22.60 6.39 13.65
CA GLU A 48 21.67 5.27 13.72
C GLU A 48 20.98 5.01 12.37
N THR A 49 20.77 3.74 12.01
CA THR A 49 19.94 3.40 10.84
C THR A 49 18.46 3.50 11.22
N PRO A 50 17.54 3.77 10.27
CA PRO A 50 16.11 3.81 10.59
C PRO A 50 15.59 2.51 11.23
N LEU A 51 16.08 1.34 10.81
CA LEU A 51 15.69 0.07 11.43
C LEU A 51 16.23 -0.06 12.87
N ALA A 52 17.47 0.38 13.12
CA ALA A 52 18.04 0.38 14.47
C ALA A 52 17.24 1.29 15.42
N ALA A 53 16.87 2.49 14.94
CA ALA A 53 15.99 3.40 15.68
C ALA A 53 14.65 2.74 16.02
N LEU A 54 14.01 2.10 15.04
CA LEU A 54 12.74 1.41 15.26
C LEU A 54 12.87 0.33 16.34
N VAL A 55 13.92 -0.49 16.28
CA VAL A 55 14.16 -1.57 17.25
C VAL A 55 14.40 -1.00 18.66
N ARG A 56 15.17 0.08 18.79
CA ARG A 56 15.42 0.76 20.06
C ARG A 56 14.13 1.35 20.65
N GLU A 57 13.40 2.14 19.88
CA GLU A 57 12.16 2.79 20.30
C GLU A 57 11.11 1.76 20.77
N PHE A 58 10.89 0.67 20.01
CA PHE A 58 9.94 -0.38 20.40
C PHE A 58 10.37 -1.15 21.65
N ARG A 59 11.68 -1.27 21.89
CA ARG A 59 12.20 -1.86 23.13
C ARG A 59 11.96 -0.93 24.33
N GLU A 60 12.22 0.36 24.16
CA GLU A 60 12.09 1.38 25.21
C GLU A 60 10.62 1.62 25.55
N GLU A 61 9.79 1.94 24.56
CA GLU A 61 8.39 2.32 24.74
C GLU A 61 7.46 1.14 25.05
N MET A 62 7.74 -0.04 24.48
CA MET A 62 6.82 -1.18 24.48
C MET A 62 7.38 -2.46 25.12
N GLY A 63 8.68 -2.49 25.44
CA GLY A 63 9.32 -3.67 26.04
C GLY A 63 9.46 -4.87 25.11
N ILE A 64 9.33 -4.70 23.79
CA ILE A 64 9.39 -5.81 22.83
C ILE A 64 10.70 -5.82 22.02
N GLY A 65 11.14 -7.00 21.61
CA GLY A 65 12.25 -7.17 20.68
C GLY A 65 11.75 -7.38 19.26
N VAL A 66 11.94 -6.41 18.37
CA VAL A 66 11.56 -6.54 16.94
C VAL A 66 12.55 -7.47 16.23
N SER A 67 12.06 -8.58 15.66
CA SER A 67 12.89 -9.56 14.94
C SER A 67 12.66 -9.58 13.43
N HIS A 68 11.48 -9.12 12.97
CA HIS A 68 11.21 -8.96 11.55
C HIS A 68 10.36 -7.73 11.28
N ALA A 69 10.93 -6.79 10.53
CA ALA A 69 10.26 -5.58 10.07
C ALA A 69 10.67 -5.25 8.63
N THR A 70 9.76 -4.63 7.89
CA THR A 70 9.96 -4.25 6.49
C THR A 70 9.68 -2.76 6.31
N PRO A 71 10.52 -2.02 5.56
CA PRO A 71 10.23 -0.63 5.22
C PRO A 71 8.92 -0.56 4.41
N TRP A 72 8.20 0.56 4.50
CA TRP A 72 6.87 0.64 3.87
C TRP A 72 6.56 1.98 3.20
N LEU A 73 6.42 3.06 3.97
CA LEU A 73 6.04 4.37 3.42
C LEU A 73 6.96 5.46 3.95
N THR A 74 7.16 6.50 3.16
CA THR A 74 7.87 7.70 3.60
C THR A 74 6.99 8.93 3.39
N ARG A 75 6.99 9.84 4.37
CA ARG A 75 6.20 11.07 4.32
C ARG A 75 6.96 12.21 4.97
N THR A 76 6.93 13.37 4.35
CA THR A 76 7.49 14.59 4.93
C THR A 76 6.37 15.55 5.31
N HIS A 77 6.33 15.93 6.58
CA HIS A 77 5.41 16.93 7.11
C HIS A 77 6.18 18.20 7.44
N HIS A 78 5.76 19.31 6.85
CA HIS A 78 6.37 20.62 7.10
C HIS A 78 5.60 21.34 8.21
N TYR A 79 6.25 21.52 9.35
CA TYR A 79 5.77 22.36 10.44
C TYR A 79 6.38 23.76 10.34
N GLU A 80 5.86 24.70 11.14
CA GLU A 80 6.37 26.07 11.18
C GLU A 80 7.87 26.11 11.56
N HIS A 81 8.31 25.24 12.48
CA HIS A 81 9.65 25.24 13.07
C HIS A 81 10.60 24.17 12.52
N ALA A 82 10.11 23.12 11.86
CA ALA A 82 10.93 22.01 11.35
C ALA A 82 10.19 21.22 10.25
N SER A 83 10.92 20.43 9.47
CA SER A 83 10.32 19.38 8.63
C SER A 83 10.54 18.03 9.29
N VAL A 84 9.50 17.20 9.39
CA VAL A 84 9.60 15.84 9.92
C VAL A 84 9.51 14.86 8.76
N HIS A 85 10.58 14.09 8.55
CA HIS A 85 10.64 13.03 7.57
C HIS A 85 10.36 11.70 8.28
N LEU A 86 9.12 11.20 8.13
CA LEU A 86 8.65 9.96 8.71
C LEU A 86 8.94 8.78 7.79
N ARG A 87 9.51 7.73 8.36
CA ARG A 87 9.72 6.42 7.74
C ARG A 87 8.90 5.37 8.46
N PHE A 88 7.90 4.83 7.77
CA PHE A 88 7.01 3.81 8.31
C PHE A 88 7.57 2.42 8.05
N PHE A 89 7.48 1.57 9.07
CA PHE A 89 7.76 0.15 9.02
C PHE A 89 6.51 -0.66 9.35
N ARG A 90 6.39 -1.82 8.71
CA ARG A 90 5.49 -2.89 9.18
C ARG A 90 6.32 -3.93 9.90
N ILE A 91 5.87 -4.32 11.09
CA ILE A 91 6.56 -5.24 11.98
C ILE A 91 5.73 -6.52 12.04
N TRP A 92 6.32 -7.62 11.60
CA TRP A 92 5.62 -8.90 11.39
C TRP A 92 6.01 -9.96 12.41
N ALA A 93 7.14 -9.78 13.08
CA ALA A 93 7.56 -10.67 14.17
C ALA A 93 8.33 -9.89 15.25
N TRP A 94 8.03 -10.22 16.50
CA TRP A 94 8.66 -9.66 17.69
C TRP A 94 8.63 -10.66 18.85
N GLN A 95 9.42 -10.39 19.89
CA GLN A 95 9.45 -11.12 21.15
C GLN A 95 8.90 -10.26 22.29
N GLY A 96 8.15 -10.88 23.20
CA GLY A 96 7.50 -10.20 24.32
C GLY A 96 6.07 -9.73 24.01
N THR A 97 5.40 -9.20 25.03
CA THR A 97 4.06 -8.61 24.91
C THR A 97 4.17 -7.10 25.10
N PRO A 98 3.60 -6.26 24.23
CA PRO A 98 3.60 -4.81 24.39
C PRO A 98 3.16 -4.35 25.79
N GLN A 99 3.99 -3.55 26.45
CA GLN A 99 3.72 -2.96 27.77
C GLN A 99 3.92 -1.44 27.72
N PRO A 100 3.04 -0.63 28.33
CA PRO A 100 3.11 0.82 28.21
C PRO A 100 4.15 1.43 29.15
N HIS A 101 5.41 1.45 28.73
CA HIS A 101 6.51 1.93 29.57
C HIS A 101 6.54 3.46 29.78
N GLU A 102 5.78 4.22 29.00
CA GLU A 102 5.67 5.69 29.08
C GLU A 102 4.28 6.16 29.55
N GLY A 103 3.43 5.27 30.05
CA GLY A 103 2.05 5.61 30.44
C GLY A 103 1.09 5.82 29.27
N GLN A 104 1.42 5.28 28.10
CA GLN A 104 0.53 5.17 26.96
C GLN A 104 -0.51 4.06 27.15
N SER A 105 -1.51 4.02 26.27
CA SER A 105 -2.41 2.88 26.09
C SER A 105 -2.19 2.30 24.70
N PHE A 106 -2.41 1.00 24.55
CA PHE A 106 -2.33 0.31 23.27
C PHE A 106 -3.68 -0.28 22.87
N ALA A 107 -3.97 -0.29 21.57
CA ALA A 107 -5.19 -0.86 21.05
C ALA A 107 -4.96 -1.47 19.68
N TRP A 108 -5.43 -2.70 19.50
CA TRP A 108 -5.52 -3.36 18.20
C TRP A 108 -6.69 -2.79 17.39
N GLN A 109 -6.43 -2.53 16.12
CA GLN A 109 -7.34 -1.90 15.17
C GLN A 109 -7.49 -2.79 13.94
N THR A 110 -8.62 -2.69 13.27
CA THR A 110 -8.87 -3.35 12.00
C THR A 110 -8.77 -2.33 10.86
N PRO A 111 -8.14 -2.63 9.73
CA PRO A 111 -8.12 -1.73 8.58
C PRO A 111 -9.53 -1.27 8.18
N GLY A 112 -9.71 0.04 8.01
CA GLY A 112 -11.01 0.64 7.67
C GLY A 112 -11.97 0.81 8.86
N HIS A 113 -11.70 0.21 10.01
CA HIS A 113 -12.54 0.29 11.21
C HIS A 113 -11.68 0.48 12.47
N HIS A 114 -11.57 1.74 12.92
CA HIS A 114 -10.85 2.08 14.14
C HIS A 114 -11.82 2.23 15.33
N SER A 115 -11.42 1.71 16.48
CA SER A 115 -12.14 1.77 17.76
C SER A 115 -11.68 2.91 18.67
N VAL A 116 -10.61 3.60 18.31
CA VAL A 116 -9.96 4.64 19.13
C VAL A 116 -10.01 6.02 18.47
N THR A 117 -10.09 7.06 19.30
CA THR A 117 -10.19 8.47 18.89
C THR A 117 -9.73 9.38 20.04
N PRO A 118 -9.18 10.59 19.78
CA PRO A 118 -8.88 11.20 18.48
C PRO A 118 -7.62 10.62 17.82
N MET A 119 -7.61 10.58 16.48
CA MET A 119 -6.46 10.14 15.68
C MET A 119 -5.55 11.33 15.36
N LEU A 120 -4.23 11.13 15.37
CA LEU A 120 -3.31 12.15 14.86
C LEU A 120 -3.54 12.34 13.35
N PRO A 121 -3.82 13.56 12.84
CA PRO A 121 -4.20 13.75 11.43
C PRO A 121 -3.18 13.24 10.40
N ALA A 122 -1.89 13.20 10.78
CA ALA A 122 -0.83 12.67 9.92
C ALA A 122 -0.99 11.16 9.61
N ASN A 123 -1.79 10.43 10.40
CA ASN A 123 -2.00 9.00 10.23
C ASN A 123 -3.05 8.64 9.19
N ASP A 124 -4.00 9.51 8.87
CA ASP A 124 -5.12 9.19 7.97
C ASP A 124 -4.66 8.55 6.65
N PRO A 125 -3.61 9.06 5.96
CA PRO A 125 -3.15 8.45 4.73
C PRO A 125 -2.51 7.07 4.93
N VAL A 126 -1.88 6.83 6.08
CA VAL A 126 -1.26 5.54 6.42
C VAL A 126 -2.33 4.53 6.80
N LEU A 127 -3.33 4.94 7.58
CA LEU A 127 -4.50 4.13 7.91
C LEU A 127 -5.30 3.74 6.65
N ARG A 128 -5.42 4.66 5.70
CA ARG A 128 -6.00 4.37 4.38
C ARG A 128 -5.16 3.35 3.62
N SER A 129 -3.84 3.48 3.67
CA SER A 129 -2.92 2.54 3.03
C SER A 129 -2.99 1.12 3.62
N LEU A 130 -3.35 0.97 4.90
CA LEU A 130 -3.56 -0.35 5.53
C LEU A 130 -4.81 -1.09 5.04
N GLN A 131 -5.75 -0.40 4.37
CA GLN A 131 -6.94 -1.04 3.78
C GLN A 131 -6.63 -1.74 2.45
N LEU A 132 -5.49 -1.43 1.84
CA LEU A 132 -5.02 -2.14 0.66
C LEU A 132 -4.58 -3.55 1.07
N PRO A 133 -4.86 -4.57 0.23
CA PRO A 133 -4.41 -5.93 0.50
C PRO A 133 -2.93 -6.08 0.20
N ASP A 134 -2.30 -7.12 0.74
CA ASP A 134 -0.91 -7.45 0.40
C ASP A 134 -0.75 -8.03 -1.02
N VAL A 135 -1.83 -8.59 -1.59
CA VAL A 135 -1.85 -9.17 -2.93
C VAL A 135 -3.00 -8.56 -3.73
N LEU A 136 -2.65 -7.91 -4.84
CA LEU A 136 -3.59 -7.52 -5.88
C LEU A 136 -3.61 -8.60 -6.97
N GLN A 137 -4.78 -8.81 -7.57
CA GLN A 137 -4.95 -9.80 -8.62
C GLN A 137 -5.43 -9.12 -9.89
N ILE A 138 -4.85 -9.50 -11.02
CA ILE A 138 -5.14 -8.89 -12.32
C ILE A 138 -5.68 -9.96 -13.24
N SER A 139 -6.85 -9.72 -13.81
CA SER A 139 -7.45 -10.68 -14.73
C SER A 139 -6.56 -10.88 -15.97
N CYS A 140 -6.57 -12.10 -16.50
CA CYS A 140 -5.89 -12.48 -17.73
C CYS A 140 -6.77 -13.40 -18.56
N VAL A 141 -8.04 -13.05 -18.75
CA VAL A 141 -9.05 -13.94 -19.36
C VAL A 141 -8.62 -14.48 -20.72
N GLY A 142 -7.88 -13.70 -21.51
CA GLY A 142 -7.32 -14.15 -22.79
C GLY A 142 -6.33 -15.33 -22.68
N GLU A 143 -5.61 -15.46 -21.57
CA GLU A 143 -4.65 -16.55 -21.31
C GLU A 143 -5.24 -17.63 -20.38
N CYS A 144 -6.01 -17.19 -19.39
CA CYS A 144 -6.42 -17.97 -18.23
C CYS A 144 -7.84 -18.55 -18.38
N GLY A 145 -8.63 -18.05 -19.35
CA GLY A 145 -10.01 -18.46 -19.59
C GLY A 145 -11.01 -17.72 -18.69
N ARG A 146 -12.17 -17.35 -19.25
CA ARG A 146 -13.22 -16.61 -18.53
C ARG A 146 -13.83 -17.47 -17.44
N ASP A 147 -14.29 -18.66 -17.80
CA ASP A 147 -15.02 -19.56 -16.91
C ASP A 147 -14.13 -20.01 -15.75
N HIS A 148 -12.89 -20.40 -16.05
CA HIS A 148 -11.88 -20.72 -15.04
C HIS A 148 -11.64 -19.56 -14.07
N THR A 149 -11.51 -18.33 -14.57
CA THR A 149 -11.34 -17.13 -13.71
C THR A 149 -12.52 -16.96 -12.74
N LEU A 150 -13.75 -17.11 -13.24
CA LEU A 150 -14.96 -16.98 -12.43
C LEU A 150 -15.07 -18.12 -11.40
N GLU A 151 -14.74 -19.36 -11.79
CA GLU A 151 -14.73 -20.53 -10.90
C GLU A 151 -13.72 -20.35 -9.75
N VAL A 152 -12.49 -19.90 -10.05
CA VAL A 152 -11.48 -19.62 -9.01
C VAL A 152 -11.98 -18.57 -8.02
N LEU A 153 -12.62 -17.49 -8.48
CA LEU A 153 -13.20 -16.48 -7.58
C LEU A 153 -14.36 -17.03 -6.75
N ALA A 154 -15.21 -17.86 -7.36
CA ALA A 154 -16.36 -18.46 -6.69
C ALA A 154 -15.96 -19.43 -5.58
N GLN A 155 -14.81 -20.10 -5.69
CA GLN A 155 -14.31 -21.06 -4.69
C GLN A 155 -13.62 -20.41 -3.49
N ARG A 156 -13.22 -19.14 -3.55
CA ARG A 156 -12.51 -18.46 -2.46
C ARG A 156 -13.47 -17.88 -1.43
N ASP A 157 -13.17 -18.07 -0.15
CA ASP A 157 -13.93 -17.44 0.93
C ASP A 157 -13.74 -15.91 0.94
N ASN A 158 -12.49 -15.46 0.71
CA ASN A 158 -12.16 -14.06 0.50
C ASN A 158 -11.48 -13.91 -0.87
N PRO A 159 -12.18 -13.40 -1.89
CA PRO A 159 -11.62 -13.23 -3.23
C PRO A 159 -10.59 -12.09 -3.30
N GLY A 160 -10.44 -11.28 -2.26
CA GLY A 160 -9.51 -10.16 -2.20
C GLY A 160 -9.89 -9.03 -3.16
N TRP A 161 -8.90 -8.26 -3.59
CA TRP A 161 -9.11 -7.22 -4.60
C TRP A 161 -8.72 -7.72 -5.98
N VAL A 162 -9.61 -7.50 -6.94
CA VAL A 162 -9.44 -7.88 -8.35
C VAL A 162 -9.40 -6.63 -9.22
N ILE A 163 -8.41 -6.56 -10.10
CA ILE A 163 -8.28 -5.56 -11.15
C ILE A 163 -8.64 -6.25 -12.47
N VAL A 164 -9.83 -5.96 -12.99
CA VAL A 164 -10.23 -6.44 -14.33
C VAL A 164 -9.47 -5.63 -15.38
N ARG A 165 -8.60 -6.31 -16.14
CA ARG A 165 -7.77 -5.72 -17.19
C ARG A 165 -7.81 -6.57 -18.44
N GLU A 166 -8.79 -6.29 -19.29
CA GLU A 166 -9.00 -7.01 -20.56
C GLU A 166 -9.01 -6.01 -21.73
N PRO A 167 -7.83 -5.46 -22.13
CA PRO A 167 -7.73 -4.40 -23.13
C PRO A 167 -8.25 -4.81 -24.53
N GLN A 168 -8.40 -6.10 -24.78
CA GLN A 168 -8.93 -6.67 -26.01
C GLN A 168 -10.46 -6.68 -26.09
N LYS A 169 -11.19 -6.43 -24.99
CA LYS A 169 -12.66 -6.44 -24.96
C LYS A 169 -13.24 -5.10 -25.41
N SER A 170 -14.41 -5.14 -26.06
CA SER A 170 -15.22 -3.92 -26.25
C SER A 170 -15.72 -3.40 -24.90
N ARG A 171 -16.26 -2.17 -24.89
CA ARG A 171 -16.86 -1.58 -23.69
C ARG A 171 -17.97 -2.46 -23.12
N GLU A 172 -18.85 -2.97 -23.98
CA GLU A 172 -20.00 -3.79 -23.60
C GLU A 172 -19.53 -5.14 -23.03
N GLN A 173 -18.62 -5.82 -23.73
CA GLN A 173 -18.04 -7.09 -23.27
C GLN A 173 -17.29 -6.95 -21.94
N LEU A 174 -16.63 -5.81 -21.72
CA LEU A 174 -15.95 -5.51 -20.48
C LEU A 174 -16.95 -5.22 -19.36
N ALA A 175 -18.03 -4.47 -19.65
CA ALA A 175 -19.09 -4.19 -18.69
C ALA A 175 -19.75 -5.48 -18.17
N ASP A 176 -20.08 -6.39 -19.09
CA ASP A 176 -20.69 -7.68 -18.76
C ASP A 176 -19.77 -8.51 -17.86
N PHE A 177 -18.48 -8.57 -18.20
CA PHE A 177 -17.51 -9.32 -17.40
C PHE A 177 -17.28 -8.68 -16.02
N VAL A 178 -17.23 -7.35 -15.94
CA VAL A 178 -17.15 -6.63 -14.66
C VAL A 178 -18.36 -6.94 -13.79
N ALA A 179 -19.57 -6.98 -14.35
CA ALA A 179 -20.78 -7.32 -13.61
C ALA A 179 -20.72 -8.75 -13.03
N GLU A 180 -20.33 -9.74 -13.83
CA GLU A 180 -20.18 -11.12 -13.37
C GLU A 180 -19.13 -11.26 -12.27
N VAL A 181 -17.98 -10.59 -12.39
CA VAL A 181 -16.96 -10.59 -11.34
C VAL A 181 -17.48 -9.92 -10.08
N ALA A 182 -18.21 -8.80 -10.20
CA ALA A 182 -18.78 -8.09 -9.05
C ALA A 182 -19.79 -8.94 -8.27
N ASP A 183 -20.65 -9.70 -8.97
CA ASP A 183 -21.64 -10.60 -8.36
C ASP A 183 -20.99 -11.70 -7.51
N ILE A 184 -19.73 -12.05 -7.80
CA ILE A 184 -18.95 -13.03 -7.02
C ILE A 184 -18.14 -12.34 -5.91
N VAL A 185 -17.50 -11.21 -6.21
CA VAL A 185 -16.51 -10.57 -5.34
C VAL A 185 -17.14 -9.78 -4.20
N HIS A 186 -18.16 -8.96 -4.48
CA HIS A 186 -18.75 -8.06 -3.49
C HIS A 186 -19.48 -8.77 -2.34
N PRO A 187 -20.28 -9.84 -2.56
CA PRO A 187 -20.94 -10.53 -1.45
C PRO A 187 -19.98 -11.13 -0.42
N LYS A 188 -18.71 -11.33 -0.81
CA LYS A 188 -17.64 -11.87 0.03
C LYS A 188 -16.72 -10.78 0.60
N GLY A 189 -17.10 -9.51 0.46
CA GLY A 189 -16.34 -8.36 0.97
C GLY A 189 -15.07 -7.99 0.18
N GLY A 190 -14.85 -8.63 -0.98
CA GLY A 190 -13.76 -8.26 -1.88
C GLY A 190 -14.03 -6.93 -2.60
N LYS A 191 -13.01 -6.42 -3.30
CA LYS A 191 -13.14 -5.19 -4.09
C LYS A 191 -12.85 -5.40 -5.55
N LEU A 192 -13.54 -4.63 -6.38
CA LEU A 192 -13.37 -4.68 -7.83
C LEU A 192 -12.89 -3.34 -8.39
N LEU A 193 -11.73 -3.36 -9.03
CA LEU A 193 -11.25 -2.26 -9.85
C LEU A 193 -11.22 -2.67 -11.32
N VAL A 194 -11.26 -1.69 -12.21
CA VAL A 194 -11.19 -1.95 -13.65
C VAL A 194 -10.13 -1.08 -14.31
N ASN A 195 -9.41 -1.64 -15.28
CA ASN A 195 -8.49 -0.91 -16.13
C ASN A 195 -9.18 -0.53 -17.44
N THR A 196 -9.72 0.69 -17.49
CA THR A 196 -10.42 1.19 -18.68
C THR A 196 -10.40 2.73 -18.74
N ASP A 197 -11.09 3.30 -19.72
CA ASP A 197 -11.37 4.73 -19.80
C ASP A 197 -12.30 5.16 -18.64
N PRO A 198 -11.93 6.17 -17.83
CA PRO A 198 -12.79 6.68 -16.75
C PRO A 198 -14.22 7.05 -17.20
N ALA A 199 -14.42 7.43 -18.47
CA ALA A 199 -15.74 7.78 -18.98
C ALA A 199 -16.69 6.56 -19.10
N TRP A 200 -16.15 5.33 -19.10
CA TRP A 200 -16.95 4.13 -19.35
C TRP A 200 -17.65 3.60 -18.11
N ILE A 201 -17.08 3.82 -16.92
CA ILE A 201 -17.43 3.10 -15.69
C ILE A 201 -18.67 3.64 -14.97
N LYS A 202 -19.29 4.72 -15.47
CA LYS A 202 -20.49 5.28 -14.86
C LYS A 202 -21.60 4.24 -14.83
N GLY A 203 -22.02 3.84 -13.62
CA GLY A 203 -23.04 2.82 -13.39
C GLY A 203 -22.53 1.38 -13.40
N TRP A 204 -21.22 1.16 -13.56
CA TRP A 204 -20.63 -0.17 -13.40
C TRP A 204 -20.42 -0.50 -11.92
N PRO A 205 -20.57 -1.77 -11.51
CA PRO A 205 -20.38 -2.18 -10.13
C PRO A 205 -18.88 -2.31 -9.80
N VAL A 206 -18.18 -1.19 -9.67
CA VAL A 206 -16.75 -1.14 -9.32
C VAL A 206 -16.49 -0.26 -8.11
N ASP A 207 -15.56 -0.66 -7.26
CA ASP A 207 -15.03 0.14 -6.15
C ASP A 207 -14.02 1.21 -6.62
N GLY A 208 -13.45 1.01 -7.82
CA GLY A 208 -12.35 1.85 -8.26
C GLY A 208 -11.87 1.65 -9.67
N LEU A 209 -10.85 2.43 -10.03
CA LEU A 209 -10.22 2.45 -11.33
C LEU A 209 -8.73 2.18 -11.21
N HIS A 210 -8.20 1.38 -12.12
CA HIS A 210 -6.76 1.21 -12.30
C HIS A 210 -6.34 1.84 -13.62
N LEU A 211 -5.52 2.88 -13.60
CA LEU A 211 -5.06 3.58 -14.81
C LEU A 211 -3.85 2.88 -15.43
N SER A 212 -3.75 2.89 -16.76
CA SER A 212 -2.46 2.61 -17.42
C SER A 212 -1.51 3.80 -17.25
N SER A 213 -0.21 3.58 -17.45
CA SER A 213 0.79 4.68 -17.43
C SER A 213 0.45 5.79 -18.44
N GLN A 214 -0.03 5.43 -19.63
CA GLN A 214 -0.49 6.40 -20.63
C GLN A 214 -1.67 7.23 -20.13
N ARG A 215 -2.68 6.61 -19.50
CA ARG A 215 -3.83 7.34 -18.95
C ARG A 215 -3.44 8.19 -17.75
N LEU A 216 -2.55 7.70 -16.89
CA LEU A 216 -1.96 8.47 -15.80
C LEU A 216 -1.28 9.74 -16.34
N ALA A 217 -0.49 9.63 -17.40
CA ALA A 217 0.20 10.75 -18.01
C ALA A 217 -0.75 11.80 -18.61
N ALA A 218 -1.90 11.36 -19.13
CA ALA A 218 -2.92 12.23 -19.71
C ALA A 218 -3.93 12.82 -18.71
N LEU A 219 -3.89 12.37 -17.45
CA LEU A 219 -4.89 12.73 -16.44
C LEU A 219 -4.54 14.05 -15.75
N ASP A 220 -5.43 15.04 -15.80
CA ASP A 220 -5.21 16.35 -15.15
C ASP A 220 -5.52 16.34 -13.66
N GLU A 221 -6.58 15.64 -13.25
CA GLU A 221 -7.03 15.54 -11.86
C GLU A 221 -7.49 14.11 -11.54
N ARG A 222 -7.50 13.75 -10.25
CA ARG A 222 -8.03 12.47 -9.80
C ARG A 222 -9.49 12.32 -10.25
N PRO A 223 -9.88 11.20 -10.89
CA PRO A 223 -11.27 10.97 -11.24
C PRO A 223 -12.17 11.06 -9.99
N PRO A 224 -13.18 11.94 -9.98
CA PRO A 224 -13.99 12.19 -8.80
C PRO A 224 -14.91 11.00 -8.49
N HIS A 225 -15.40 10.93 -7.25
CA HIS A 225 -16.36 9.92 -6.77
C HIS A 225 -15.88 8.46 -6.74
N LEU A 226 -14.63 8.17 -7.10
CA LEU A 226 -14.07 6.83 -6.98
C LEU A 226 -13.36 6.64 -5.64
N ALA A 227 -13.80 5.62 -4.90
CA ALA A 227 -13.22 5.27 -3.61
C ALA A 227 -11.75 4.86 -3.76
N TRP A 228 -11.40 4.12 -4.82
CA TRP A 228 -10.03 3.69 -5.07
C TRP A 228 -9.57 4.03 -6.48
N VAL A 229 -8.40 4.67 -6.59
CA VAL A 229 -7.76 4.92 -7.88
C VAL A 229 -6.28 4.56 -7.76
N GLY A 230 -5.82 3.64 -8.58
CA GLY A 230 -4.41 3.32 -8.71
C GLY A 230 -3.93 3.46 -10.15
N ALA A 231 -2.62 3.32 -10.37
CA ALA A 231 -2.06 3.39 -11.72
C ALA A 231 -0.87 2.43 -11.90
N SER A 232 -0.66 1.98 -13.13
CA SER A 232 0.60 1.37 -13.53
C SER A 232 1.65 2.46 -13.72
N ALA A 233 2.86 2.21 -13.23
CA ALA A 233 4.02 3.08 -13.34
C ALA A 233 5.29 2.28 -13.69
N HIS A 234 6.21 2.93 -14.41
CA HIS A 234 7.48 2.35 -14.86
C HIS A 234 8.68 3.25 -14.54
N SER A 235 8.45 4.41 -13.94
CA SER A 235 9.50 5.37 -13.58
C SER A 235 9.15 6.16 -12.32
N ARG A 236 10.17 6.77 -11.71
CA ARG A 236 9.98 7.65 -10.56
C ARG A 236 9.11 8.87 -10.89
N ALA A 237 9.20 9.40 -12.11
CA ALA A 237 8.37 10.52 -12.55
C ALA A 237 6.88 10.14 -12.60
N GLU A 238 6.55 8.92 -13.03
CA GLU A 238 5.18 8.43 -13.03
C GLU A 238 4.65 8.19 -11.61
N LEU A 239 5.47 7.64 -10.70
CA LEU A 239 5.11 7.52 -9.28
C LEU A 239 4.85 8.88 -8.64
N ALA A 240 5.72 9.87 -8.90
CA ALA A 240 5.55 11.23 -8.41
C ALA A 240 4.28 11.87 -8.97
N ARG A 241 3.94 11.60 -10.24
CA ARG A 241 2.67 12.05 -10.83
C ARG A 241 1.47 11.41 -10.14
N ALA A 242 1.49 10.10 -9.90
CA ALA A 242 0.44 9.40 -9.16
C ALA A 242 0.25 9.99 -7.75
N ALA A 243 1.37 10.29 -7.06
CA ALA A 243 1.35 10.97 -5.76
C ALA A 243 0.72 12.37 -5.85
N ALA A 244 1.13 13.18 -6.82
CA ALA A 244 0.66 14.55 -7.00
C ALA A 244 -0.85 14.62 -7.33
N LEU A 245 -1.36 13.62 -8.06
CA LEU A 245 -2.79 13.45 -8.33
C LEU A 245 -3.54 12.85 -7.13
N GLY A 246 -2.88 12.50 -6.03
CA GLY A 246 -3.53 11.90 -4.87
C GLY A 246 -4.11 10.51 -5.15
N LEU A 247 -3.45 9.70 -5.98
CA LEU A 247 -3.81 8.31 -6.20
C LEU A 247 -3.53 7.46 -4.95
N ASP A 248 -4.28 6.37 -4.77
CA ASP A 248 -4.22 5.54 -3.55
C ASP A 248 -3.08 4.53 -3.58
N TYR A 249 -2.69 4.07 -4.76
CA TYR A 249 -1.59 3.11 -4.93
C TYR A 249 -1.01 3.15 -6.35
N ALA A 250 0.16 2.57 -6.54
CA ALA A 250 0.72 2.30 -7.86
C ALA A 250 1.20 0.85 -8.01
N LEU A 251 1.22 0.35 -9.24
CA LEU A 251 1.91 -0.89 -9.62
C LEU A 251 3.21 -0.51 -10.33
N LEU A 252 4.36 -0.90 -9.77
CA LEU A 252 5.67 -0.65 -10.36
C LEU A 252 6.27 -1.94 -10.89
N GLY A 253 6.61 -1.96 -12.17
CA GLY A 253 7.20 -3.12 -12.81
C GLY A 253 7.66 -2.88 -14.25
N HIS A 254 8.15 -3.92 -14.92
CA HIS A 254 8.28 -5.31 -14.45
C HIS A 254 9.55 -5.55 -13.61
N VAL A 255 9.38 -6.17 -12.44
CA VAL A 255 10.48 -6.46 -11.51
C VAL A 255 11.35 -7.63 -11.99
N GLN A 256 10.72 -8.71 -12.47
CA GLN A 256 11.38 -9.87 -13.05
C GLN A 256 11.06 -10.00 -14.54
N PRO A 257 11.83 -10.79 -15.33
CA PRO A 257 11.47 -11.10 -16.71
C PRO A 257 10.04 -11.64 -16.81
N THR A 258 9.27 -11.16 -17.78
CA THR A 258 7.86 -11.54 -17.94
C THR A 258 7.50 -11.74 -19.40
N ALA A 259 6.65 -12.74 -19.65
CA ALA A 259 6.11 -13.02 -20.99
C ALA A 259 5.29 -11.84 -21.55
N SER A 260 4.74 -10.98 -20.68
CA SER A 260 3.99 -9.79 -21.10
C SER A 260 4.88 -8.68 -21.67
N HIS A 261 6.18 -8.67 -21.34
CA HIS A 261 7.18 -7.69 -21.78
C HIS A 261 8.54 -8.36 -22.04
N PRO A 262 8.64 -9.29 -23.02
CA PRO A 262 9.81 -10.16 -23.18
C PRO A 262 11.07 -9.42 -23.66
N GLN A 263 10.93 -8.23 -24.24
CA GLN A 263 12.02 -7.45 -24.82
C GLN A 263 12.50 -6.30 -23.93
N GLN A 264 11.83 -6.04 -22.80
CA GLN A 264 12.23 -4.97 -21.90
C GLN A 264 13.06 -5.52 -20.75
N ALA A 265 14.17 -4.86 -20.41
CA ALA A 265 14.99 -5.23 -19.27
C ALA A 265 14.17 -5.13 -17.98
N ALA A 266 14.26 -6.17 -17.14
CA ALA A 266 13.60 -6.17 -15.84
C ALA A 266 14.30 -5.18 -14.89
N LEU A 267 13.52 -4.53 -14.02
CA LEU A 267 14.04 -3.59 -13.02
C LEU A 267 14.98 -4.28 -12.02
N GLY A 268 14.68 -5.52 -11.65
CA GLY A 268 15.26 -6.18 -10.49
C GLY A 268 14.84 -5.53 -9.18
N TRP A 269 15.07 -6.22 -8.06
CA TRP A 269 14.73 -5.70 -6.73
C TRP A 269 15.53 -4.45 -6.35
N ASP A 270 16.81 -4.39 -6.74
CA ASP A 270 17.64 -3.20 -6.54
C ASP A 270 17.12 -1.99 -7.33
N GLY A 271 16.67 -2.21 -8.57
CA GLY A 271 16.07 -1.15 -9.39
C GLY A 271 14.73 -0.69 -8.84
N PHE A 272 13.90 -1.62 -8.38
CA PHE A 272 12.64 -1.34 -7.71
C PHE A 272 12.87 -0.48 -6.46
N ALA A 273 13.73 -0.91 -5.55
CA ALA A 273 14.03 -0.17 -4.31
C ALA A 273 14.59 1.22 -4.61
N ARG A 274 15.48 1.35 -5.61
CA ARG A 274 16.04 2.64 -6.03
C ARG A 274 14.98 3.63 -6.50
N LEU A 275 13.94 3.16 -7.20
CA LEU A 275 12.85 4.04 -7.65
C LEU A 275 11.95 4.49 -6.50
N LEU A 276 11.92 3.75 -5.39
CA LEU A 276 11.19 4.11 -4.18
C LEU A 276 12.02 4.92 -3.16
N GLN A 277 13.31 5.15 -3.45
CA GLN A 277 14.13 6.05 -2.65
C GLN A 277 13.61 7.50 -2.78
N ASP A 278 13.87 8.29 -1.73
CA ASP A 278 13.63 9.73 -1.69
C ASP A 278 12.16 10.13 -1.95
N GLU A 279 11.24 9.65 -1.10
CA GLU A 279 9.85 10.15 -0.98
C GLU A 279 8.86 9.76 -2.09
N ILE A 280 8.35 8.53 -2.01
CA ILE A 280 7.10 8.13 -2.69
C ILE A 280 5.99 8.04 -1.63
N PRO A 281 5.11 9.05 -1.50
CA PRO A 281 4.14 9.13 -0.40
C PRO A 281 2.86 8.32 -0.66
N LEU A 282 2.93 7.28 -1.49
CA LEU A 282 1.83 6.34 -1.72
C LEU A 282 2.32 4.89 -1.70
N PRO A 283 1.46 3.93 -1.35
CA PRO A 283 1.71 2.50 -1.48
C PRO A 283 2.08 2.09 -2.90
N VAL A 284 3.17 1.34 -3.05
CA VAL A 284 3.59 0.77 -4.33
C VAL A 284 3.62 -0.74 -4.25
N PHE A 285 2.95 -1.40 -5.18
CA PHE A 285 3.00 -2.84 -5.35
C PHE A 285 4.01 -3.21 -6.42
N ALA A 286 4.76 -4.28 -6.17
CA ALA A 286 5.64 -4.88 -7.16
C ALA A 286 4.82 -5.72 -8.16
N ILE A 287 5.12 -5.61 -9.45
CA ILE A 287 4.50 -6.43 -10.50
C ILE A 287 5.52 -6.89 -11.53
N GLY A 288 5.21 -8.01 -12.20
CA GLY A 288 5.90 -8.47 -13.39
C GLY A 288 6.84 -9.64 -13.09
N GLY A 289 6.44 -10.83 -13.55
CA GLY A 289 7.18 -12.08 -13.34
C GLY A 289 7.10 -12.66 -11.92
N LEU A 290 6.30 -12.08 -11.04
CA LEU A 290 6.21 -12.47 -9.62
C LEU A 290 5.23 -13.62 -9.36
N GLN A 291 5.47 -14.30 -8.24
CA GLN A 291 4.63 -15.33 -7.62
C GLN A 291 4.26 -14.92 -6.18
N ALA A 292 3.31 -15.63 -5.57
CA ALA A 292 2.89 -15.36 -4.18
C ALA A 292 4.07 -15.43 -3.17
N ALA A 293 5.04 -16.31 -3.43
CA ALA A 293 6.24 -16.47 -2.60
C ALA A 293 7.17 -15.25 -2.61
N ASP A 294 7.03 -14.32 -3.57
CA ASP A 294 7.85 -13.11 -3.65
C ASP A 294 7.38 -12.00 -2.70
N LEU A 295 6.26 -12.17 -1.99
CA LEU A 295 5.67 -11.12 -1.15
C LEU A 295 6.64 -10.57 -0.10
N ASP A 296 7.31 -11.45 0.64
CA ASP A 296 8.23 -11.01 1.70
C ASP A 296 9.46 -10.30 1.12
N THR A 297 9.98 -10.78 -0.01
CA THR A 297 11.05 -10.10 -0.75
C THR A 297 10.60 -8.72 -1.23
N ALA A 298 9.38 -8.59 -1.73
CA ALA A 298 8.83 -7.31 -2.17
C ALA A 298 8.76 -6.30 -1.02
N ARG A 299 8.27 -6.74 0.14
CA ARG A 299 8.19 -5.91 1.35
C ARG A 299 9.57 -5.48 1.85
N GLN A 300 10.58 -6.35 1.81
CA GLN A 300 11.96 -5.98 2.13
C GLN A 300 12.49 -4.85 1.24
N HIS A 301 11.97 -4.73 0.02
CA HIS A 301 12.30 -3.67 -0.94
C HIS A 301 11.29 -2.51 -0.93
N SER A 302 10.62 -2.29 0.20
CA SER A 302 9.65 -1.20 0.43
C SER A 302 8.33 -1.28 -0.35
N ALA A 303 8.03 -2.42 -0.99
CA ALA A 303 6.72 -2.60 -1.57
C ALA A 303 5.64 -2.69 -0.47
N HIS A 304 4.47 -2.12 -0.73
CA HIS A 304 3.28 -2.43 0.06
C HIS A 304 2.88 -3.91 -0.12
N GLY A 305 2.98 -4.43 -1.34
CA GLY A 305 2.61 -5.80 -1.65
C GLY A 305 3.02 -6.20 -3.06
N ILE A 306 2.40 -7.25 -3.58
CA ILE A 306 2.60 -7.72 -4.96
C ILE A 306 1.31 -7.70 -5.76
N ALA A 307 1.41 -7.54 -7.07
CA ALA A 307 0.31 -7.75 -7.99
C ALA A 307 0.60 -8.94 -8.90
N LEU A 308 -0.34 -9.87 -8.96
CA LEU A 308 -0.25 -11.12 -9.69
C LEU A 308 -1.21 -11.11 -10.87
N MET A 309 -0.74 -11.57 -12.03
CA MET A 309 -1.58 -11.78 -13.22
C MET A 309 -1.86 -13.28 -13.37
N ARG A 310 -1.08 -14.02 -14.17
CA ARG A 310 -1.22 -15.48 -14.33
C ARG A 310 -1.21 -16.25 -12.99
N GLY A 311 -0.28 -15.92 -12.11
CA GLY A 311 -0.15 -16.58 -10.79
C GLY A 311 -1.32 -16.33 -9.84
N ALA A 312 -2.24 -15.41 -10.15
CA ALA A 312 -3.44 -15.19 -9.36
C ALA A 312 -4.54 -16.24 -9.63
N TRP A 313 -4.46 -16.96 -10.75
CA TRP A 313 -5.52 -17.85 -11.25
C TRP A 313 -5.08 -19.31 -11.34
N GLN A 314 -4.04 -19.67 -10.60
CA GLN A 314 -3.57 -21.05 -10.43
C GLN A 314 -4.23 -21.71 -9.23
#